data_AF-A0A2E8ST03-F1
#
_entry.id   AF-A0A2E8ST03-F1
#
_cell.length_a   1.000
_cell.length_b   1.000
_cell.length_c   1.000
_cell.angle_alpha   90.00
_cell.angle_beta   90.00
_cell.angle_gamma   90.00
#
_symmetry.space_group_name_H-M   'P 1'
#
loop_
_entity.id
_entity.type
_entity.pdbx_description
1 polymer ?
#
loop_
_entity_poly.entity_id
_entity_poly.type
_entity_poly.pdbx_seq_one_letter_code
_entity_poly.pdbx_strand_id
1 'polypeptide(L)'
;MAGGDQPDIVIWTNRGCGACVQAKQFFGRKGVVFSERRLKNDLAVQRAFARATGGARSVPQIFIGEHHVGGYDDLLQLEKSGELDVLLGRPNTLPERSLMRRFLTWFGL
;
A
#
# COMPACT_ATOMS: atom_id res chain seq x y z
N MET A 1 1.72 -17.56 17.20
CA MET A 1 2.55 -17.34 16.01
C MET A 1 1.71 -16.54 15.02
N ALA A 2 1.85 -15.22 15.01
CA ALA A 2 1.07 -14.33 14.14
C ALA A 2 1.81 -14.19 12.80
N GLY A 3 1.52 -15.09 11.87
CA GLY A 3 2.07 -15.06 10.52
C GLY A 3 1.21 -15.98 9.68
N GLY A 4 0.29 -15.41 8.89
CA GLY A 4 -0.66 -16.23 8.16
C GLY A 4 -1.24 -15.60 6.90
N ASP A 5 -1.47 -14.28 6.85
CA ASP A 5 -2.24 -13.74 5.71
C ASP A 5 -1.94 -12.27 5.40
N GLN A 6 -0.67 -11.84 5.52
CA GLN A 6 -0.29 -10.53 5.00
C GLN A 6 0.15 -10.68 3.54
N PRO A 7 -0.49 -10.00 2.57
CA PRO A 7 -0.13 -10.15 1.17
C PRO A 7 1.30 -9.68 0.91
N ASP A 8 1.96 -10.32 -0.07
CA ASP A 8 3.29 -9.89 -0.50
C ASP A 8 3.21 -8.51 -1.13
N ILE A 9 4.16 -7.64 -0.80
CA ILE A 9 4.20 -6.28 -1.32
C ILE A 9 5.48 -6.11 -2.09
N VAL A 10 5.35 -5.81 -3.38
CA VAL A 10 6.49 -5.62 -4.27
C VAL A 10 6.51 -4.19 -4.77
N ILE A 11 7.64 -3.51 -4.58
CA ILE A 11 7.87 -2.15 -5.06
C ILE A 11 8.96 -2.20 -6.12
N TRP A 12 8.59 -1.94 -7.37
CA TRP A 12 9.56 -1.70 -8.43
C TRP A 12 10.15 -0.31 -8.29
N THR A 13 11.48 -0.20 -8.26
CA THR A 13 12.18 1.07 -8.01
C THR A 13 13.31 1.30 -9.00
N ASN A 14 13.86 2.51 -9.02
CA ASN A 14 15.14 2.80 -9.67
C ASN A 14 15.99 3.76 -8.82
N ARG A 15 17.30 3.83 -9.10
CA ARG A 15 18.21 4.79 -8.47
C ARG A 15 17.78 6.22 -8.78
N GLY A 16 17.95 7.14 -7.82
CA GLY A 16 17.62 8.55 -7.99
C GLY A 16 16.12 8.89 -7.97
N CYS A 17 15.25 7.94 -7.65
CA CYS A 17 13.80 8.14 -7.63
C CYS A 17 13.30 8.58 -6.25
N GLY A 18 12.93 9.86 -6.10
CA GLY A 18 12.38 10.40 -4.85
C GLY A 18 11.05 9.77 -4.43
N ALA A 19 10.13 9.56 -5.38
CA ALA A 19 8.84 8.91 -5.10
C ALA A 19 9.00 7.47 -4.62
N CYS A 20 10.02 6.75 -5.11
CA CYS A 20 10.34 5.39 -4.65
C CYS A 20 10.81 5.39 -3.20
N VAL A 21 11.56 6.41 -2.77
CA VAL A 21 11.94 6.57 -1.35
C VAL A 21 10.69 6.82 -0.51
N GLN A 22 9.79 7.69 -0.96
CA GLN A 22 8.55 8.00 -0.26
C GLN A 22 7.65 6.77 -0.08
N ALA A 23 7.46 5.97 -1.14
CA ALA A 23 6.69 4.73 -1.08
C ALA A 23 7.27 3.73 -0.06
N LYS A 24 8.60 3.54 -0.04
CA LYS A 24 9.26 2.67 0.93
C LYS A 24 9.12 3.19 2.37
N GLN A 25 9.28 4.50 2.57
CA GLN A 25 9.08 5.10 3.89
C GLN A 25 7.62 5.00 4.33
N PHE A 26 6.65 5.12 3.41
CA PHE A 26 5.24 4.95 3.71
C PHE A 26 4.96 3.57 4.31
N PHE A 27 5.36 2.49 3.64
CA PHE A 27 5.18 1.14 4.17
C PHE A 27 6.00 0.88 5.44
N GLY A 28 7.22 1.43 5.52
CA GLY A 28 8.04 1.40 6.73
C GLY A 28 7.34 2.03 7.92
N ARG A 29 6.70 3.20 7.75
CA ARG A 29 5.92 3.88 8.79
C ARG A 29 4.67 3.08 9.21
N LYS A 30 4.04 2.34 8.29
CA LYS A 30 2.91 1.44 8.60
C LYS A 30 3.35 0.11 9.23
N GLY A 31 4.64 -0.13 9.42
CA GLY A 31 5.15 -1.40 9.96
C GLY A 31 4.79 -2.58 9.05
N VAL A 32 4.85 -2.36 7.74
CA VAL A 32 4.53 -3.35 6.71
C VAL A 32 5.82 -3.74 6.00
N VAL A 33 6.07 -5.05 5.92
CA VAL A 33 7.23 -5.60 5.20
C VAL A 33 6.94 -5.58 3.71
N PHE A 34 7.96 -5.24 2.91
CA PHE A 34 7.88 -5.23 1.45
C PHE A 34 9.20 -5.67 0.81
N SER A 35 9.09 -6.13 -0.43
CA SER A 35 10.20 -6.50 -1.30
C SER A 35 10.49 -5.39 -2.32
N GLU A 36 11.74 -4.95 -2.42
CA GLU A 36 12.18 -3.98 -3.44
C GLU A 36 12.74 -4.68 -4.69
N ARG A 37 12.14 -4.44 -5.87
CA ARG A 37 12.68 -4.89 -7.16
C ARG A 37 13.23 -3.71 -7.95
N ARG A 38 14.56 -3.54 -7.92
CA ARG A 38 15.22 -2.43 -8.60
C ARG A 38 15.42 -2.70 -10.10
N LEU A 39 14.99 -1.76 -10.94
CA LEU A 39 15.39 -1.70 -12.34
C LEU A 39 16.89 -1.44 -12.42
N LYS A 40 17.64 -2.47 -12.81
CA LYS A 40 19.06 -2.35 -13.18
C LYS A 40 19.15 -2.14 -14.69
N ASN A 41 20.35 -1.80 -15.18
CA ASN A 41 20.64 -1.83 -16.62
C ASN A 41 20.78 -3.28 -17.10
N ASP A 42 19.68 -4.03 -16.99
CA ASP A 42 19.57 -5.44 -17.33
C ASP A 42 18.27 -5.62 -18.13
N LEU A 43 18.42 -6.16 -19.35
CA LEU A 43 17.31 -6.30 -20.29
C LEU A 43 16.25 -7.30 -19.79
N ALA A 44 16.65 -8.34 -19.07
CA ALA A 44 15.72 -9.31 -18.50
C ALA A 44 14.87 -8.65 -17.39
N VAL A 45 15.48 -7.82 -16.55
CA VAL A 45 14.76 -7.07 -15.51
C VAL A 45 13.79 -6.05 -16.12
N GLN A 46 14.20 -5.33 -17.17
CA GLN A 46 13.32 -4.39 -17.87
C GLN A 46 12.14 -5.09 -18.54
N ARG A 47 12.36 -6.26 -19.15
CA ARG A 47 11.29 -7.10 -19.70
C ARG A 47 10.36 -7.65 -18.62
N ALA A 48 10.89 -8.03 -17.46
CA ALA A 48 10.07 -8.47 -16.33
C ALA A 48 9.19 -7.33 -15.81
N PHE A 49 9.74 -6.13 -15.67
CA PHE A 49 9.00 -4.94 -15.29
C PHE A 49 7.89 -4.60 -16.30
N ALA A 50 8.22 -4.52 -17.59
CA ALA A 50 7.25 -4.21 -18.63
C ALA A 50 6.10 -5.24 -18.66
N ARG A 51 6.40 -6.53 -18.51
CA ARG A 51 5.37 -7.58 -18.43
C ARG A 51 4.52 -7.46 -17.17
N ALA A 52 5.13 -7.30 -16.00
CA ALA A 52 4.41 -7.24 -14.72
C ALA A 52 3.46 -6.04 -14.66
N THR A 53 3.86 -4.90 -15.24
CA THR A 53 3.17 -3.61 -15.11
C THR A 53 2.28 -3.24 -16.29
N GLY A 54 2.10 -4.15 -17.26
CA GLY A 54 1.36 -3.84 -18.49
C GLY A 54 2.01 -2.73 -19.34
N GLY A 55 3.34 -2.57 -19.25
CA GLY A 55 4.08 -1.58 -20.04
C GLY A 55 4.23 -0.21 -19.38
N ALA A 56 4.11 -0.11 -18.05
CA ALA A 56 4.38 1.13 -17.34
C ALA A 56 5.77 1.70 -17.67
N ARG A 57 5.89 3.03 -17.66
CA ARG A 57 7.13 3.74 -18.03
C ARG A 57 7.78 4.51 -16.87
N SER A 58 7.13 4.50 -15.70
CA SER A 58 7.57 5.23 -14.51
C SER A 58 7.66 4.30 -13.31
N VAL A 59 8.53 4.67 -12.38
CA VAL A 59 8.62 4.08 -11.04
C VAL A 59 8.22 5.12 -9.99
N PRO A 60 7.73 4.70 -8.80
CA PRO A 60 7.52 3.32 -8.38
C PRO A 60 6.36 2.63 -9.11
N GLN A 61 6.38 1.30 -9.14
CA GLN A 61 5.21 0.49 -9.46
C GLN A 61 5.00 -0.50 -8.31
N ILE A 62 3.82 -0.45 -7.69
CA ILE A 62 3.52 -1.10 -6.41
C ILE A 62 2.51 -2.21 -6.65
N PHE A 63 2.78 -3.37 -6.08
CA PHE A 63 1.89 -4.52 -6.07
C PHE A 63 1.61 -4.94 -4.63
N ILE A 64 0.37 -5.34 -4.36
CA ILE A 64 -0.07 -5.92 -3.10
C ILE A 64 -0.80 -7.23 -3.43
N GLY A 65 -0.16 -8.37 -3.15
CA GLY A 65 -0.55 -9.65 -3.71
C GLY A 65 -0.58 -9.58 -5.24
N GLU A 66 -1.70 -9.98 -5.83
CA GLU A 66 -1.94 -9.90 -7.28
C GLU A 66 -2.44 -8.52 -7.74
N HIS A 67 -2.73 -7.59 -6.82
CA HIS A 67 -3.29 -6.29 -7.16
C HIS A 67 -2.18 -5.29 -7.55
N HIS A 68 -2.24 -4.80 -8.80
CA HIS A 68 -1.36 -3.73 -9.29
C HIS A 68 -1.91 -2.37 -8.85
N VAL A 69 -1.30 -1.78 -7.82
CA VAL A 69 -1.69 -0.47 -7.28
C VAL A 69 -1.32 0.67 -8.22
N GLY A 70 -0.16 0.59 -8.87
CA GLY A 70 0.38 1.67 -9.70
C GLY A 70 1.49 2.46 -9.00
N GLY A 71 1.46 3.78 -9.14
CA GLY A 71 2.45 4.70 -8.63
C GLY A 71 2.31 5.05 -7.15
N TYR A 72 3.08 6.04 -6.70
CA TYR A 72 2.98 6.53 -5.32
C TYR A 72 1.70 7.33 -5.06
N ASP A 73 1.21 8.08 -6.05
CA ASP A 73 -0.04 8.84 -5.92
C ASP A 73 -1.24 7.90 -5.81
N ASP A 74 -1.26 6.82 -6.58
CA ASP A 74 -2.30 5.78 -6.51
C ASP A 74 -2.30 5.10 -5.12
N LEU A 75 -1.12 4.82 -4.57
CA LEU A 75 -0.99 4.32 -3.19
C LEU A 75 -1.59 5.30 -2.17
N LEU A 76 -1.31 6.61 -2.31
CA LEU A 76 -1.86 7.62 -1.42
C LEU A 76 -3.38 7.77 -1.59
N GLN A 77 -3.90 7.55 -2.79
CA GLN A 77 -5.34 7.55 -3.03
C GLN A 77 -6.03 6.38 -2.33
N LEU A 78 -5.47 5.17 -2.40
CA LEU A 78 -5.96 4.00 -1.67
C LEU A 78 -5.89 4.16 -0.15
N GLU A 79 -4.84 4.80 0.36
CA GLU A 79 -4.74 5.12 1.80
C GLU A 79 -5.86 6.08 2.21
N LYS A 80 -6.10 7.13 1.43
CA LYS A 80 -7.14 8.12 1.72
C LYS A 80 -8.55 7.54 1.67
N SER A 81 -8.81 6.57 0.80
CA SER A 81 -10.11 5.89 0.73
C SER A 81 -10.29 4.83 1.82
N GLY A 82 -9.22 4.45 2.52
CA GLY A 82 -9.22 3.34 3.47
C GLY A 82 -9.17 1.95 2.83
N GLU A 83 -9.18 1.87 1.49
CA GLU A 83 -9.11 0.60 0.75
C GLU A 83 -7.75 -0.08 0.91
N LEU A 84 -6.69 0.69 1.15
CA LEU A 84 -5.35 0.12 1.37
C LEU A 84 -5.33 -0.84 2.57
N ASP A 85 -6.02 -0.50 3.66
CA ASP A 85 -6.06 -1.35 4.85
C ASP A 85 -6.79 -2.69 4.57
N VAL A 86 -7.79 -2.67 3.67
CA VAL A 86 -8.45 -3.89 3.17
C VAL A 86 -7.48 -4.73 2.35
N LEU A 87 -6.78 -4.11 1.40
CA LEU A 87 -5.78 -4.79 0.56
C LEU A 87 -4.63 -5.36 1.38
N LEU A 88 -4.29 -4.76 2.53
CA LEU A 88 -3.24 -5.24 3.42
C LEU A 88 -3.70 -6.35 4.38
N GLY A 89 -4.97 -6.75 4.34
CA GLY A 89 -5.53 -7.69 5.32
C GLY A 89 -5.54 -7.12 6.74
N ARG A 90 -5.56 -5.79 6.88
CA ARG A 90 -5.60 -5.07 8.15
C ARG A 90 -6.82 -4.14 8.19
N PRO A 91 -8.06 -4.65 7.97
CA PRO A 91 -9.23 -3.81 8.04
C PRO A 91 -9.23 -3.12 9.40
N ASN A 92 -9.21 -1.79 9.39
CA ASN A 92 -9.26 -0.99 10.60
C ASN A 92 -10.66 -1.15 11.20
N THR A 93 -10.88 -2.23 11.95
CA THR A 93 -12.12 -2.48 12.67
C THR A 93 -12.14 -1.58 13.90
N LEU A 94 -12.30 -0.28 13.69
CA LEU A 94 -12.87 0.56 14.73
C LEU A 94 -14.38 0.26 14.73
N PRO A 95 -14.96 -0.31 15.80
CA PRO A 95 -16.39 -0.22 15.97
C PRO A 95 -16.71 1.28 16.05
N GLU A 96 -17.73 1.73 15.32
CA GLU A 96 -18.24 3.11 15.31
C GLU A 96 -18.37 3.69 16.73
N ARG A 97 -17.27 4.24 17.28
CA ARG A 97 -17.29 5.02 18.53
C ARG A 97 -17.70 6.46 18.25
N SER A 98 -18.75 6.59 17.44
CA SER A 98 -19.44 7.83 17.08
C SER A 98 -20.90 7.85 17.57
N LEU A 99 -21.46 6.70 17.99
CA LEU A 99 -22.88 6.59 18.35
C LEU A 99 -23.23 6.61 19.85
N MET A 100 -22.35 7.07 20.75
CA MET A 100 -22.73 7.30 22.16
C MET A 100 -22.16 8.60 22.74
N ARG A 101 -22.45 9.72 22.09
CA ARG A 101 -22.44 11.04 22.74
C ARG A 101 -23.74 11.84 22.57
N ARG A 102 -24.82 11.19 22.10
CA ARG A 102 -26.14 11.82 21.88
C ARG A 102 -27.30 11.20 22.67
N PHE A 103 -27.05 10.25 23.58
CA PHE A 103 -28.13 9.51 24.28
C PHE A 103 -28.07 9.52 25.82
N LEU A 104 -27.25 10.37 26.46
CA LEU A 104 -27.07 10.37 27.93
C LEU A 104 -27.31 11.72 28.64
N THR A 105 -28.12 12.63 28.06
CA THR A 105 -28.58 13.84 28.78
C THR A 105 -30.01 14.30 28.45
N TRP A 106 -30.84 13.47 27.79
CA TRP A 106 -32.23 13.85 27.48
C TRP A 106 -33.28 12.79 27.88
N PHE A 107 -33.07 12.09 28.99
CA PHE A 107 -34.15 11.38 29.69
C PHE A 107 -33.79 11.22 31.19
N GLY A 108 -34.32 12.13 32.03
CA GLY A 108 -34.63 11.87 33.44
C GLY A 108 -33.62 12.28 34.51
N LEU A 109 -33.55 13.58 34.86
CA LEU A 109 -34.03 14.20 36.12
C LEU A 109 -33.64 15.68 36.16
#